data_AF-A0A6J5WKT7-F1
#
_entry.id   AF-A0A6J5WKT7-F1
#
_cell.length_a   1.000
_cell.length_b   1.000
_cell.length_c   1.000
_cell.angle_alpha   90.00
_cell.angle_beta   90.00
_cell.angle_gamma   90.00
#
_symmetry.space_group_name_H-M   'P 1'
#
loop_
_entity.id
_entity.type
_entity.pdbx_description
1 polymer ?
#
loop_
_entity_poly.entity_id
_entity_poly.type
_entity_poly.pdbx_seq_one_letter_code
_entity_poly.pdbx_strand_id
1 'polypeptide(L)'
;MNSKHTKGWLGGKSLISIFGLQRVKKKDDIRLHTASVHAALSVTRLAAAIASVASNCKNSSIESAEDADPIIGDIVASAAALVTTVCAEAAESLGAQKTNVSSAINSGLAIQTTDDMITLTAAAATCLRGVAALKARATGNAYFPRSQNLLQVKAELSVVTPSGSRTYGWACIYSKHSQLMLSLQKKHLGFLATRKEYKILHVMEGTQEAQGQGNLSISLRSNNGNIKLLFKDETQSLVWTSSISNLLQMHN
;
A
#
# COMPACT_ATOMS: atom_id res chain seq x y z
N MET A 1 0.18 -24.38 61.99
CA MET A 1 0.91 -23.67 60.93
C MET A 1 0.58 -24.29 59.59
N ASN A 2 0.10 -23.52 58.61
CA ASN A 2 -0.21 -24.01 57.26
C ASN A 2 0.46 -23.06 56.26
N SER A 3 1.58 -23.49 55.67
CA SER A 3 2.30 -22.71 54.65
C SER A 3 2.00 -23.31 53.27
N LYS A 4 1.19 -22.59 52.49
CA LYS A 4 0.87 -22.94 51.11
C LYS A 4 1.99 -22.48 50.19
N HIS A 5 2.51 -23.44 49.45
CA HIS A 5 3.45 -23.31 48.36
C HIS A 5 2.75 -22.68 47.13
N THR A 6 3.17 -21.50 46.68
CA THR A 6 2.75 -20.94 45.38
C THR A 6 3.94 -20.92 44.44
N LYS A 7 3.96 -21.85 43.46
CA LYS A 7 4.92 -21.83 42.35
C LYS A 7 4.49 -20.72 41.38
N GLY A 8 5.32 -19.69 41.23
CA GLY A 8 5.17 -18.67 40.19
C GLY A 8 5.47 -19.27 38.82
N TRP A 9 4.45 -19.41 37.98
CA TRP A 9 4.59 -19.74 36.57
C TRP A 9 4.98 -18.46 35.83
N LEU A 10 6.29 -18.25 35.58
CA LEU A 10 6.76 -17.21 34.68
C LEU A 10 6.34 -17.56 33.25
N GLY A 11 5.29 -16.87 32.78
CA GLY A 11 4.82 -16.91 31.41
C GLY A 11 5.82 -16.25 30.46
N GLY A 12 6.76 -17.03 29.96
CA GLY A 12 7.56 -16.67 28.78
C GLY A 12 6.64 -16.56 27.56
N LYS A 13 6.20 -15.34 27.22
CA LYS A 13 5.41 -15.08 26.01
C LYS A 13 6.10 -14.03 25.13
N SER A 14 6.16 -14.38 23.84
CA SER A 14 6.09 -13.42 22.72
C SER A 14 7.38 -12.81 22.16
N LEU A 15 8.42 -13.62 21.92
CA LEU A 15 9.46 -13.27 20.92
C LEU A 15 9.17 -13.92 19.55
N ILE A 16 8.63 -15.13 19.53
CA ILE A 16 8.37 -15.93 18.31
C ILE A 16 7.36 -15.24 17.35
N SER A 17 6.38 -14.50 17.89
CA SER A 17 5.32 -13.85 17.10
C SER A 17 5.80 -12.62 16.32
N ILE A 18 6.78 -11.88 16.85
CA ILE A 18 7.29 -10.65 16.25
C ILE A 18 8.20 -10.99 15.05
N PHE A 19 9.06 -12.01 15.20
CA PHE A 19 9.88 -12.52 14.10
C PHE A 19 9.02 -13.10 12.97
N GLY A 20 7.93 -13.80 13.30
CA GLY A 20 6.97 -14.29 12.30
C GLY A 20 6.32 -13.15 11.50
N LEU A 21 5.92 -12.07 12.16
CA LEU A 21 5.30 -10.91 11.51
C LEU A 21 6.28 -10.17 10.57
N GLN A 22 7.53 -9.96 10.99
CA GLN A 22 8.56 -9.38 10.13
C GLN A 22 8.88 -10.25 8.91
N ARG A 23 8.91 -11.58 9.08
CA ARG A 23 9.09 -12.52 7.96
C ARG A 23 7.92 -12.46 6.97
N VAL A 24 6.68 -12.37 7.44
CA VAL A 24 5.50 -12.24 6.56
C VAL A 24 5.50 -10.90 5.82
N LYS A 25 5.84 -9.79 6.49
CA LYS A 25 5.98 -8.47 5.86
C LYS A 25 7.04 -8.49 4.75
N LYS A 26 8.24 -9.02 5.06
CA LYS A 26 9.32 -9.18 4.07
C LYS A 26 8.89 -10.08 2.89
N LYS A 27 8.11 -11.14 3.16
CA LYS A 27 7.59 -12.03 2.11
C LYS A 27 6.59 -11.31 1.20
N ASP A 28 5.68 -10.53 1.76
CA ASP A 28 4.68 -9.81 0.97
C ASP A 28 5.30 -8.67 0.14
N ASP A 29 6.36 -8.03 0.64
CA ASP A 29 7.12 -7.03 -0.12
C ASP A 29 7.83 -7.66 -1.34
N ILE A 30 8.47 -8.82 -1.16
CA ILE A 30 9.07 -9.57 -2.27
C ILE A 30 8.02 -9.95 -3.32
N ARG A 31 6.85 -10.45 -2.87
CA ARG A 31 5.74 -10.82 -3.76
C ARG A 31 5.20 -9.61 -4.53
N LEU A 32 5.07 -8.47 -3.86
CA LEU A 32 4.64 -7.22 -4.48
C LEU A 32 5.64 -6.77 -5.54
N HIS A 33 6.93 -6.85 -5.24
CA HIS A 33 7.99 -6.48 -6.18
C HIS A 33 7.97 -7.37 -7.43
N THR A 34 8.01 -8.69 -7.26
CA THR A 34 7.93 -9.64 -8.39
C THR A 34 6.67 -9.44 -9.23
N ALA A 35 5.51 -9.24 -8.59
CA ALA A 35 4.26 -8.98 -9.30
C ALA A 35 4.29 -7.64 -10.06
N SER A 36 4.96 -6.62 -9.51
CA SER A 36 5.08 -5.30 -10.16
C SER A 36 5.97 -5.37 -11.40
N VAL A 37 7.09 -6.10 -11.32
CA VAL A 37 7.95 -6.38 -12.49
C VAL A 37 7.17 -7.11 -13.57
N HIS A 38 6.45 -8.18 -13.19
CA HIS A 38 5.68 -8.96 -14.15
C HIS A 38 4.55 -8.14 -14.81
N ALA A 39 3.83 -7.33 -14.02
CA ALA A 39 2.79 -6.45 -14.55
C ALA A 39 3.35 -5.42 -15.54
N ALA A 40 4.49 -4.80 -15.23
CA ALA A 40 5.14 -3.86 -16.13
C ALA A 40 5.53 -4.53 -17.46
N LEU A 41 6.15 -5.71 -17.41
CA LEU A 41 6.49 -6.49 -18.61
C LEU A 41 5.25 -6.90 -19.42
N SER A 42 4.15 -7.28 -18.77
CA SER A 42 2.88 -7.60 -19.46
C SER A 42 2.29 -6.38 -20.18
N VAL A 43 2.35 -5.19 -19.57
CA VAL A 43 1.87 -3.95 -20.21
C VAL A 43 2.81 -3.53 -21.35
N THR A 44 4.13 -3.65 -21.18
CA THR A 44 5.11 -3.43 -22.27
C THR A 44 4.79 -4.33 -23.47
N ARG A 45 4.56 -5.63 -23.23
CA ARG A 45 4.21 -6.58 -24.29
C ARG A 45 2.91 -6.23 -24.99
N LEU A 46 1.87 -5.85 -24.23
CA LEU A 46 0.59 -5.43 -24.80
C LEU A 46 0.72 -4.15 -25.63
N ALA A 47 1.45 -3.15 -25.13
CA ALA A 47 1.68 -1.90 -25.86
C ALA A 47 2.45 -2.15 -27.17
N ALA A 48 3.46 -3.02 -27.14
CA ALA A 48 4.20 -3.41 -28.35
C ALA A 48 3.29 -4.15 -29.36
N ALA A 49 2.39 -5.01 -28.88
CA ALA A 49 1.41 -5.68 -29.74
C ALA A 49 0.43 -4.69 -30.38
N ILE A 50 -0.06 -3.70 -29.63
CA ILE A 50 -0.93 -2.64 -30.17
C ILE A 50 -0.17 -1.83 -31.23
N ALA A 51 1.10 -1.49 -30.97
CA ALA A 51 1.92 -0.78 -31.94
C ALA A 51 2.07 -1.56 -33.25
N SER A 52 2.34 -2.87 -33.16
CA SER A 52 2.43 -3.74 -34.33
C SER A 52 1.12 -3.81 -35.10
N VAL A 53 0.03 -4.19 -34.44
CA VAL A 53 -1.27 -4.40 -35.10
C VAL A 53 -1.76 -3.10 -35.75
N ALA A 54 -1.62 -1.96 -35.07
CA ALA A 54 -1.98 -0.66 -35.62
C ALA A 54 -1.16 -0.31 -36.88
N SER A 55 0.14 -0.65 -36.91
CA SER A 55 0.98 -0.44 -38.11
C SER A 55 0.62 -1.39 -39.27
N ASN A 56 0.15 -2.60 -38.96
CA ASN A 56 -0.22 -3.62 -39.94
C ASN A 56 -1.60 -3.39 -40.58
N CYS A 57 -2.51 -2.64 -39.92
CA CYS A 57 -3.80 -2.24 -40.49
C CYS A 57 -3.67 -1.44 -41.81
N LYS A 58 -2.46 -0.94 -42.12
CA LYS A 58 -2.11 -0.31 -43.39
C LYS A 58 -2.17 -1.25 -44.61
N ASN A 59 -2.01 -2.56 -44.40
CA ASN A 59 -1.83 -3.53 -45.49
C ASN A 59 -3.12 -4.28 -45.88
N SER A 60 -4.21 -4.14 -45.10
CA SER A 60 -5.46 -4.89 -45.31
C SER A 60 -6.54 -4.13 -46.09
N SER A 61 -6.26 -2.91 -46.57
CA SER A 61 -7.24 -2.05 -47.25
C SER A 61 -7.62 -2.48 -48.68
N ILE A 62 -7.26 -3.69 -49.13
CA ILE A 62 -7.53 -4.11 -50.52
C ILE A 62 -8.92 -4.76 -50.68
N GLU A 63 -9.51 -5.39 -49.66
CA GLU A 63 -10.87 -5.95 -49.80
C GLU A 63 -11.69 -5.79 -48.52
N SER A 64 -12.72 -4.93 -48.61
CA SER A 64 -13.96 -5.00 -47.83
C SER A 64 -13.92 -4.63 -46.34
N ALA A 65 -13.77 -3.34 -46.03
CA ALA A 65 -14.56 -2.62 -45.02
C ALA A 65 -14.13 -1.14 -44.99
N GLU A 66 -15.11 -0.23 -45.02
CA GLU A 66 -14.93 1.16 -44.62
C GLU A 66 -14.48 1.21 -43.13
N ASP A 67 -13.84 2.32 -42.71
CA ASP A 67 -13.63 2.75 -41.29
C ASP A 67 -12.28 2.60 -40.56
N ALA A 68 -11.14 2.48 -41.24
CA ALA A 68 -9.85 2.81 -40.59
C ALA A 68 -9.00 3.72 -41.46
N ASP A 69 -8.98 5.02 -41.15
CA ASP A 69 -8.08 5.98 -41.77
C ASP A 69 -6.62 5.54 -41.48
N PRO A 70 -5.79 5.26 -42.50
CA PRO A 70 -4.41 4.86 -42.31
C PRO A 70 -3.61 5.86 -41.47
N ILE A 71 -4.00 7.15 -41.46
CA ILE A 71 -3.41 8.19 -40.61
C ILE A 71 -3.65 7.88 -39.12
N ILE A 72 -4.84 7.38 -38.76
CA ILE A 72 -5.19 7.02 -37.38
C ILE A 72 -4.37 5.81 -36.94
N GLY A 73 -4.16 4.81 -37.82
CA GLY A 73 -3.31 3.65 -37.55
C GLY A 73 -1.87 4.03 -37.19
N ASP A 74 -1.26 4.93 -37.97
CA ASP A 74 0.12 5.41 -37.73
C ASP A 74 0.24 6.24 -36.44
N ILE A 75 -0.78 7.06 -36.11
CA ILE A 75 -0.84 7.81 -34.85
C ILE A 75 -0.94 6.86 -33.66
N VAL A 76 -1.82 5.86 -33.73
CA VAL A 76 -2.00 4.86 -32.66
C VAL A 76 -0.74 4.03 -32.48
N ALA A 77 -0.09 3.61 -33.58
CA ALA A 77 1.16 2.87 -33.52
C ALA A 77 2.27 3.69 -32.85
N SER A 78 2.40 4.96 -33.20
CA SER A 78 3.39 5.88 -32.61
C SER A 78 3.12 6.12 -31.12
N ALA A 79 1.86 6.34 -30.73
CA ALA A 79 1.48 6.50 -29.33
C ALA A 79 1.75 5.21 -28.52
N ALA A 80 1.40 4.05 -29.06
CA ALA A 80 1.64 2.75 -28.43
C ALA A 80 3.14 2.43 -28.31
N ALA A 81 3.97 2.83 -29.28
CA ALA A 81 5.42 2.72 -29.19
C ALA A 81 5.99 3.57 -28.04
N LEU A 82 5.50 4.81 -27.85
CA LEU A 82 5.89 5.64 -26.70
C LEU A 82 5.49 4.99 -25.37
N VAL A 83 4.26 4.47 -25.27
CA VAL A 83 3.79 3.75 -24.08
C VAL A 83 4.65 2.50 -23.83
N THR A 84 5.04 1.78 -24.87
CA THR A 84 5.95 0.63 -24.78
C THR A 84 7.26 1.02 -24.11
N THR A 85 7.88 2.13 -24.56
CA THR A 85 9.14 2.65 -24.00
C THR A 85 8.98 3.03 -22.52
N VAL A 86 7.95 3.80 -22.18
CA VAL A 86 7.69 4.20 -20.77
C VAL A 86 7.46 2.98 -19.88
N CYS A 87 6.73 1.97 -20.35
CA CYS A 87 6.49 0.75 -19.59
C CYS A 87 7.76 -0.10 -19.45
N ALA A 88 8.60 -0.14 -20.49
CA ALA A 88 9.90 -0.82 -20.46
C ALA A 88 10.83 -0.17 -19.42
N GLU A 89 10.96 1.16 -19.43
CA GLU A 89 11.73 1.90 -18.42
C GLU A 89 11.19 1.68 -17.01
N ALA A 90 9.86 1.63 -16.85
CA ALA A 90 9.23 1.31 -15.57
C ALA A 90 9.56 -0.13 -15.12
N ALA A 91 9.57 -1.09 -16.03
CA ALA A 91 9.96 -2.47 -15.74
C ALA A 91 11.44 -2.55 -15.30
N GLU A 92 12.35 -1.87 -16.00
CA GLU A 92 13.77 -1.80 -15.64
C GLU A 92 13.99 -1.11 -14.29
N SER A 93 13.28 -0.02 -14.03
CA SER A 93 13.30 0.69 -12.73
C SER A 93 12.79 -0.19 -11.58
N LEU A 94 11.92 -1.15 -11.89
CA LEU A 94 11.46 -2.18 -10.97
C LEU A 94 12.42 -3.40 -10.91
N GLY A 95 13.54 -3.39 -11.62
CA GLY A 95 14.56 -4.44 -11.58
C GLY A 95 14.42 -5.54 -12.64
N ALA A 96 13.61 -5.33 -13.68
CA ALA A 96 13.58 -6.24 -14.83
C ALA A 96 14.95 -6.23 -15.55
N GLN A 97 15.43 -7.41 -15.95
CA GLN A 97 16.60 -7.51 -16.83
C GLN A 97 16.25 -7.02 -18.24
N LYS A 98 17.20 -6.35 -18.90
CA LYS A 98 17.05 -5.87 -20.28
C LYS A 98 16.65 -6.97 -21.27
N THR A 99 17.11 -8.20 -21.04
CA THR A 99 16.75 -9.40 -21.82
C THR A 99 15.27 -9.73 -21.70
N ASN A 100 14.68 -9.62 -20.50
CA ASN A 100 13.26 -9.85 -20.27
C ASN A 100 12.41 -8.75 -20.94
N VAL A 101 12.88 -7.50 -20.88
CA VAL A 101 12.23 -6.36 -21.54
C VAL A 101 12.24 -6.53 -23.05
N SER A 102 13.41 -6.82 -23.64
CA SER A 102 13.53 -7.08 -25.08
C SER A 102 12.67 -8.26 -25.52
N SER A 103 12.65 -9.36 -24.74
CA SER A 103 11.78 -10.51 -25.01
C SER A 103 10.29 -10.13 -24.96
N ALA A 104 9.86 -9.32 -23.99
CA ALA A 104 8.49 -8.83 -23.90
C ALA A 104 8.10 -7.97 -25.11
N ILE A 105 8.97 -7.07 -25.57
CA ILE A 105 8.75 -6.22 -26.75
C ILE A 105 8.65 -7.10 -28.01
N ASN A 106 9.64 -7.96 -28.26
CA ASN A 106 9.67 -8.82 -29.44
C ASN A 106 8.47 -9.76 -29.51
N SER A 107 8.07 -10.33 -28.36
CA SER A 107 6.90 -11.20 -28.29
C SER A 107 5.55 -10.47 -28.36
N GLY A 108 5.55 -9.14 -28.13
CA GLY A 108 4.41 -8.27 -28.43
C GLY A 108 4.34 -7.94 -29.91
N LEU A 109 5.47 -7.55 -30.51
CA LEU A 109 5.60 -7.25 -31.94
C LEU A 109 5.26 -8.45 -32.85
N ALA A 110 5.42 -9.67 -32.34
CA ALA A 110 5.06 -10.90 -33.07
C ALA A 110 3.55 -11.19 -33.12
N ILE A 111 2.71 -10.43 -32.42
CA ILE A 111 1.26 -10.68 -32.36
C ILE A 111 0.55 -10.19 -33.61
N GLN A 112 -0.28 -11.07 -34.18
CA GLN A 112 -1.02 -10.79 -35.42
C GLN A 112 -2.52 -11.10 -35.30
N THR A 113 -2.97 -11.78 -34.25
CA THR A 113 -4.36 -12.22 -34.10
C THR A 113 -5.10 -11.40 -33.05
N THR A 114 -6.40 -11.19 -33.26
CA THR A 114 -7.28 -10.52 -32.29
C THR A 114 -7.39 -11.32 -30.99
N ASP A 115 -7.42 -12.66 -31.07
CA ASP A 115 -7.51 -13.55 -29.92
C ASP A 115 -6.29 -13.42 -28.98
N ASP A 116 -5.10 -13.30 -29.56
CA ASP A 116 -3.87 -13.04 -28.80
C ASP A 116 -3.89 -11.65 -28.14
N MET A 117 -4.41 -10.63 -28.83
CA MET A 117 -4.54 -9.28 -28.28
C MET A 117 -5.52 -9.25 -27.09
N ILE A 118 -6.65 -9.95 -27.20
CA ILE A 118 -7.60 -10.12 -26.09
C ILE A 118 -6.93 -10.83 -24.91
N THR A 119 -6.18 -11.90 -25.19
CA THR A 119 -5.45 -12.67 -24.16
C THR A 119 -4.40 -11.82 -23.45
N LEU A 120 -3.61 -11.03 -24.19
CA LEU A 120 -2.61 -10.12 -23.62
C LEU A 120 -3.26 -9.02 -22.78
N THR A 121 -4.39 -8.48 -23.23
CA THR A 121 -5.17 -7.49 -22.49
C THR A 121 -5.65 -8.06 -21.16
N ALA A 122 -6.23 -9.27 -21.19
CA ALA A 122 -6.68 -9.96 -19.98
C ALA A 122 -5.52 -10.29 -19.03
N ALA A 123 -4.36 -10.71 -19.55
CA ALA A 123 -3.17 -10.99 -18.78
C ALA A 123 -2.63 -9.72 -18.08
N ALA A 124 -2.45 -8.63 -18.83
CA ALA A 124 -1.99 -7.35 -18.29
C ALA A 124 -2.95 -6.81 -17.21
N ALA A 125 -4.26 -6.81 -17.47
CA ALA A 125 -5.27 -6.38 -16.51
C ALA A 125 -5.25 -7.24 -15.23
N THR A 126 -5.04 -8.55 -15.35
CA THR A 126 -4.93 -9.45 -14.21
C THR A 126 -3.67 -9.21 -13.40
N CYS A 127 -2.53 -8.96 -14.04
CA CYS A 127 -1.29 -8.62 -13.36
C CYS A 127 -1.42 -7.30 -12.58
N LEU A 128 -1.99 -6.26 -13.20
CA LEU A 128 -2.26 -4.97 -12.54
C LEU A 128 -3.20 -5.11 -11.34
N ARG A 129 -4.28 -5.89 -11.46
CA ARG A 129 -5.18 -6.20 -10.33
C ARG A 129 -4.45 -6.96 -9.22
N GLY A 130 -3.58 -7.90 -9.58
CA GLY A 130 -2.74 -8.65 -8.63
C GLY A 130 -1.81 -7.73 -7.83
N VAL A 131 -1.17 -6.78 -8.50
CA VAL A 131 -0.33 -5.74 -7.87
C VAL A 131 -1.18 -4.87 -6.93
N ALA A 132 -2.35 -4.39 -7.37
CA ALA A 132 -3.23 -3.58 -6.54
C ALA A 132 -3.67 -4.33 -5.26
N ALA A 133 -4.03 -5.61 -5.40
CA ALA A 133 -4.39 -6.46 -4.26
C ALA A 133 -3.20 -6.70 -3.31
N LEU A 134 -1.99 -6.89 -3.84
CA LEU A 134 -0.76 -7.01 -3.03
C LEU A 134 -0.45 -5.69 -2.30
N LYS A 135 -0.55 -4.54 -2.97
CA LYS A 135 -0.38 -3.21 -2.36
C LYS A 135 -1.39 -2.98 -1.23
N ALA A 136 -2.64 -3.39 -1.42
CA ALA A 136 -3.68 -3.27 -0.37
C ALA A 136 -3.37 -4.12 0.87
N ARG A 137 -2.68 -5.25 0.72
CA ARG A 137 -2.21 -6.08 1.84
C ARG A 137 -0.95 -5.54 2.52
N ALA A 138 -0.01 -5.02 1.73
CA ALA A 138 1.24 -4.45 2.23
C ALA A 138 1.03 -3.11 2.96
N THR A 139 0.07 -2.32 2.49
CA THR A 139 -0.31 -1.05 3.12
C THR A 139 -1.39 -1.26 4.19
N GLY A 140 -1.48 -0.35 5.16
CA GLY A 140 -2.54 -0.33 6.17
C GLY A 140 -3.99 -0.24 5.62
N ASN A 141 -4.19 -0.27 4.30
CA ASN A 141 -5.49 -0.15 3.62
C ASN A 141 -6.43 -1.34 3.89
N ALA A 142 -5.89 -2.52 4.18
CA ALA A 142 -6.70 -3.65 4.65
C ALA A 142 -7.29 -3.43 6.06
N TYR A 143 -6.74 -2.48 6.84
CA TYR A 143 -7.17 -2.19 8.21
C TYR A 143 -8.12 -1.00 8.27
N PHE A 144 -7.88 0.00 7.42
CA PHE A 144 -8.73 1.17 7.26
C PHE A 144 -9.15 1.27 5.79
N PRO A 145 -10.29 0.66 5.39
CA PRO A 145 -10.84 0.90 4.07
C PRO A 145 -11.05 2.41 3.91
N ARG A 146 -10.78 2.92 2.71
CA ARG A 146 -10.84 4.34 2.34
C ARG A 146 -12.26 4.88 2.60
N SER A 147 -12.54 5.30 3.82
CA SER A 147 -13.60 6.27 4.07
C SER A 147 -13.23 7.51 3.27
N GLN A 148 -14.16 8.11 2.55
CA GLN A 148 -13.99 9.26 1.66
C GLN A 148 -13.52 10.55 2.36
N ASN A 149 -12.90 10.45 3.53
CA ASN A 149 -12.30 11.54 4.28
C ASN A 149 -10.88 11.80 3.75
N LEU A 150 -10.72 12.90 3.02
CA LEU A 150 -9.45 13.39 2.47
C LEU A 150 -8.37 13.71 3.53
N LEU A 151 -8.71 13.67 4.82
CA LEU A 151 -7.84 14.11 5.93
C LEU A 151 -7.50 12.96 6.92
N GLN A 152 -7.46 11.73 6.43
CA GLN A 152 -7.09 10.57 7.24
C GLN A 152 -5.55 10.41 7.29
N VAL A 153 -4.97 10.45 8.49
CA VAL A 153 -3.56 10.07 8.72
C VAL A 153 -3.48 8.67 9.32
N LYS A 154 -2.53 7.86 8.84
CA LYS A 154 -2.33 6.48 9.32
C LYS A 154 -0.86 6.08 9.33
N ALA A 155 -0.48 5.29 10.32
CA ALA A 155 0.89 4.84 10.52
C ALA A 155 0.95 3.59 11.40
N GLU A 156 2.00 2.81 11.23
CA GLU A 156 2.33 1.71 12.14
C GLU A 156 3.30 2.25 13.21
N LEU A 157 2.84 2.32 14.47
CA LEU A 157 3.58 2.96 15.56
C LEU A 157 3.28 2.30 16.91
N SER A 158 4.07 2.65 17.93
CA SER A 158 3.80 2.19 19.31
C SER A 158 2.82 3.14 19.99
N VAL A 159 1.80 2.59 20.64
CA VAL A 159 0.82 3.36 21.41
C VAL A 159 0.77 2.87 22.85
N VAL A 160 0.88 3.78 23.81
CA VAL A 160 0.54 3.53 25.20
C VAL A 160 -0.95 3.83 25.37
N THR A 161 -1.71 2.78 25.68
CA THR A 161 -3.16 2.86 25.90
C THR A 161 -3.50 3.39 27.30
N PRO A 162 -4.76 3.78 27.58
CA PRO A 162 -5.12 4.30 28.89
C PRO A 162 -4.92 3.33 30.05
N SER A 163 -4.87 2.02 29.76
CA SER A 163 -4.55 1.00 30.76
C SER A 163 -3.05 0.91 31.08
N GLY A 164 -2.22 1.81 30.55
CA GLY A 164 -0.76 1.78 30.64
C GLY A 164 -0.09 0.74 29.74
N SER A 165 -0.86 -0.06 28.99
CA SER A 165 -0.29 -1.09 28.12
C SER A 165 0.28 -0.47 26.86
N ARG A 166 1.56 -0.76 26.57
CA ARG A 166 2.22 -0.40 25.31
C ARG A 166 1.93 -1.46 24.25
N THR A 167 1.32 -1.04 23.15
CA THR A 167 0.98 -1.90 22.02
C THR A 167 1.54 -1.34 20.74
N TYR A 168 2.16 -2.18 19.92
CA TYR A 168 2.57 -1.84 18.56
C TYR A 168 1.49 -2.28 17.56
N GLY A 169 1.10 -1.41 16.65
CA GLY A 169 0.06 -1.68 15.67
C GLY A 169 -0.22 -0.50 14.75
N TRP A 170 -1.29 -0.62 13.97
CA TRP A 170 -1.76 0.48 13.12
C TRP A 170 -2.56 1.47 13.95
N ALA A 171 -2.18 2.74 13.88
CA ALA A 171 -2.94 3.85 14.39
C ALA A 171 -3.47 4.68 13.21
N CYS A 172 -4.69 5.16 13.34
CA CYS A 172 -5.31 6.04 12.35
C CYS A 172 -6.09 7.15 13.04
N ILE A 173 -5.88 8.39 12.59
CA ILE A 173 -6.68 9.54 13.00
C ILE A 173 -7.53 10.01 11.82
N TYR A 174 -8.80 10.30 12.12
CA TYR A 174 -9.78 10.79 11.15
C TYR A 174 -10.88 11.57 11.87
N SER A 175 -11.64 12.37 11.12
CA SER A 175 -12.87 12.99 11.61
C SER A 175 -14.09 12.09 11.35
N LYS A 176 -14.99 12.00 12.34
CA LYS A 176 -16.29 11.33 12.22
C LYS A 176 -17.33 12.13 13.00
N HIS A 177 -18.41 12.55 12.35
CA HIS A 177 -19.46 13.38 12.96
C HIS A 177 -18.91 14.61 13.70
N SER A 178 -17.99 15.34 13.06
CA SER A 178 -17.31 16.50 13.64
C SER A 178 -16.51 16.22 14.92
N GLN A 179 -16.05 14.98 15.09
CA GLN A 179 -15.23 14.57 16.23
C GLN A 179 -13.94 13.92 15.74
N LEU A 180 -12.84 14.24 16.43
CA LEU A 180 -11.55 13.62 16.18
C LEU A 180 -11.54 12.20 16.75
N MET A 181 -11.31 11.21 15.89
CA MET A 181 -11.28 9.81 16.23
C MET A 181 -9.89 9.24 16.07
N LEU A 182 -9.44 8.46 17.05
CA LEU A 182 -8.26 7.61 16.96
C LEU A 182 -8.70 6.15 16.93
N SER A 183 -8.36 5.43 15.87
CA SER A 183 -8.55 3.98 15.80
C SER A 183 -7.22 3.27 15.89
N LEU A 184 -7.12 2.35 16.85
CA LEU A 184 -5.98 1.47 17.07
C LEU A 184 -6.34 0.06 16.62
N GLN A 185 -5.49 -0.53 15.78
CA GLN A 185 -5.70 -1.86 15.27
C GLN A 185 -4.46 -2.73 15.42
N LYS A 186 -4.66 -3.90 16.04
CA LYS A 186 -3.60 -4.87 16.33
C LYS A 186 -3.94 -6.20 15.69
N LYS A 187 -3.00 -6.81 14.96
CA LYS A 187 -3.14 -8.20 14.51
C LYS A 187 -2.82 -9.16 15.64
N HIS A 188 -3.72 -10.10 15.86
CA HIS A 188 -3.48 -11.31 16.64
C HIS A 188 -3.58 -12.51 15.69
N LEU A 189 -2.58 -13.39 15.72
CA LEU A 189 -2.60 -14.66 14.98
C LEU A 189 -2.95 -14.55 13.47
N GLY A 190 -2.34 -13.60 12.75
CA GLY A 190 -2.40 -13.52 11.28
C GLY A 190 -3.71 -13.05 10.64
N PHE A 191 -4.86 -13.28 11.28
CA PHE A 191 -6.19 -13.05 10.69
C PHE A 191 -7.13 -12.17 11.53
N LEU A 192 -7.05 -12.23 12.87
CA LEU A 192 -7.93 -11.41 13.72
C LEU A 192 -7.28 -10.07 14.02
N ALA A 193 -7.85 -9.00 13.47
CA ALA A 193 -7.47 -7.64 13.81
C ALA A 193 -8.43 -7.09 14.87
N THR A 194 -7.96 -6.85 16.10
CA THR A 194 -8.76 -6.15 17.11
C THR A 194 -8.69 -4.66 16.82
N ARG A 195 -9.85 -4.02 16.61
CA ARG A 195 -9.98 -2.56 16.43
C ARG A 195 -10.55 -1.95 17.71
N LYS A 196 -9.91 -0.90 18.20
CA LYS A 196 -10.41 -0.06 19.30
C LYS A 196 -10.44 1.38 18.84
N GLU A 197 -11.56 2.06 19.04
CA GLU A 197 -11.73 3.48 18.72
C GLU A 197 -11.78 4.32 19.98
N TYR A 198 -11.20 5.52 19.91
CA TYR A 198 -11.12 6.48 21.00
C TYR A 198 -11.53 7.86 20.48
N LYS A 199 -12.42 8.53 21.21
CA LYS A 199 -12.76 9.93 20.96
C LYS A 199 -11.70 10.81 21.57
N ILE A 200 -10.99 11.56 20.74
CA ILE A 200 -9.96 12.48 21.18
C ILE A 200 -10.62 13.79 21.60
N LEU A 201 -10.31 14.22 22.82
CA LEU A 201 -10.85 15.43 23.45
C LEU A 201 -9.87 16.59 23.33
N HIS A 202 -8.57 16.33 23.52
CA HIS A 202 -7.52 17.33 23.34
C HIS A 202 -6.17 16.67 23.09
N VAL A 203 -5.28 17.42 22.44
CA VAL A 203 -3.85 17.13 22.38
C VAL A 203 -3.21 17.76 23.62
N MET A 204 -2.39 17.00 24.33
CA MET A 204 -1.63 17.52 25.47
C MET A 204 -0.29 18.05 24.97
N GLU A 205 0.10 19.26 25.40
CA GLU A 205 1.46 19.76 25.20
C GLU A 205 2.46 18.86 25.95
N GLY A 206 3.55 18.53 25.27
CA GLY A 206 4.48 17.49 25.68
C GLY A 206 5.18 17.81 27.00
N THR A 207 4.97 16.97 28.01
CA THR A 207 5.87 16.90 29.16
C THR A 207 7.08 16.07 28.74
N GLN A 208 8.26 16.68 28.69
CA GLN A 208 9.50 15.95 28.47
C GLN A 208 9.66 14.91 29.59
N GLU A 209 9.70 13.63 29.24
CA GLU A 209 9.98 12.58 30.22
C GLU A 209 11.46 12.66 30.61
N ALA A 210 11.71 12.92 31.89
CA ALA A 210 13.03 12.94 32.49
C ALA A 210 13.58 11.50 32.59
N GLN A 211 14.12 10.98 31.50
CA GLN A 211 15.24 10.01 31.43
C GLN A 211 15.32 9.40 30.03
N GLY A 212 16.40 9.72 29.32
CA GLY A 212 17.01 8.84 28.30
C GLY A 212 16.24 8.63 27.00
N GLN A 213 16.73 9.29 25.94
CA GLN A 213 16.41 9.07 24.52
C GLN A 213 15.10 9.73 24.07
N GLY A 214 15.25 10.84 23.32
CA GLY A 214 14.16 11.66 22.80
C GLY A 214 13.13 10.85 22.02
N ASN A 215 12.07 10.45 22.71
CA ASN A 215 10.95 9.75 22.08
C ASN A 215 9.99 10.80 21.53
N LEU A 216 10.11 11.05 20.22
CA LEU A 216 9.13 11.80 19.43
C LEU A 216 7.75 11.22 19.73
N SER A 217 6.92 11.96 20.47
CA SER A 217 5.66 11.43 20.98
C SER A 217 4.59 12.50 21.06
N ILE A 218 3.35 12.07 20.86
CA ILE A 218 2.16 12.91 20.95
C ILE A 218 1.27 12.32 22.03
N SER A 219 0.95 13.12 23.04
CA SER A 219 0.03 12.76 24.11
C SER A 219 -1.37 13.27 23.78
N LEU A 220 -2.36 12.39 23.85
CA LEU A 220 -3.75 12.67 23.52
C LEU A 220 -4.62 12.32 24.73
N ARG A 221 -5.54 13.21 25.12
CA ARG A 221 -6.61 12.83 26.03
C ARG A 221 -7.79 12.30 25.24
N SER A 222 -8.21 11.08 25.55
CA SER A 222 -9.42 10.49 25.03
C SER A 222 -10.53 10.43 26.07
N ASN A 223 -11.75 10.09 25.64
CA ASN A 223 -12.87 9.75 26.51
C ASN A 223 -12.62 8.56 27.45
N ASN A 224 -11.59 7.75 27.18
CA ASN A 224 -11.21 6.59 28.00
C ASN A 224 -9.88 6.78 28.74
N GLY A 225 -9.35 8.01 28.77
CA GLY A 225 -8.09 8.36 29.43
C GLY A 225 -6.98 8.75 28.46
N ASN A 226 -5.76 8.86 28.98
CA ASN A 226 -4.62 9.37 28.21
C ASN A 226 -4.03 8.29 27.30
N ILE A 227 -3.65 8.70 26.09
CA ILE A 227 -3.04 7.86 25.07
C ILE A 227 -1.76 8.54 24.62
N LYS A 228 -0.65 7.79 24.54
CA LYS A 228 0.63 8.31 24.04
C LYS A 228 1.02 7.61 22.74
N LEU A 229 1.11 8.36 21.66
CA LEU A 229 1.63 7.89 20.37
C LEU A 229 3.15 8.07 20.37
N LEU A 230 3.89 7.03 20.01
CA LEU A 230 5.35 7.03 19.99
C LEU A 230 5.84 6.80 18.56
N PHE A 231 6.59 7.76 18.04
CA PHE A 231 7.09 7.79 16.67
C PHE A 231 8.55 7.34 16.63
N LYS A 232 8.94 6.73 15.50
CA LYS A 232 10.33 6.30 15.27
C LYS A 232 11.17 7.38 14.61
N ASP A 233 10.52 8.32 13.94
CA ASP A 233 11.14 9.32 13.08
C ASP A 233 10.39 10.66 13.19
N GLU A 234 11.14 11.75 13.07
CA GLU A 234 10.66 13.12 13.28
C GLU A 234 9.70 13.56 12.17
N THR A 235 9.95 13.13 10.93
CA THR A 235 9.06 13.43 9.82
C THR A 235 7.68 12.84 10.05
N GLN A 236 7.63 11.63 10.61
CA GLN A 236 6.38 10.95 10.95
C GLN A 236 5.62 11.69 12.06
N SER A 237 6.30 12.17 13.11
CA SER A 237 5.65 12.94 14.18
C SER A 237 5.17 14.30 13.70
N LEU A 238 5.91 14.98 12.81
CA LEU A 238 5.50 16.26 12.22
C LEU A 238 4.24 16.11 11.38
N VAL A 239 4.19 15.12 10.47
CA VAL A 239 3.01 14.84 9.64
C VAL A 239 1.78 14.57 10.51
N TRP A 240 1.94 13.79 11.58
CA TRP A 240 0.85 13.49 12.51
C TRP A 240 0.41 14.73 13.30
N THR A 241 1.35 15.54 13.78
CA THR A 241 1.03 16.78 14.50
C THR A 241 0.25 17.74 13.62
N SER A 242 0.73 18.00 12.39
CA SER A 242 0.02 18.86 11.43
C SER A 242 -1.36 18.32 11.07
N SER A 243 -1.49 16.99 10.88
CA SER A 243 -2.77 16.37 10.55
C SER A 243 -3.78 16.50 11.68
N ILE A 244 -3.34 16.30 12.94
CA ILE A 244 -4.20 16.47 14.11
C ILE A 244 -4.62 17.93 14.27
N SER A 245 -3.69 18.87 14.14
CA SER A 245 -3.99 20.31 14.22
C SER A 245 -4.99 20.75 13.16
N ASN A 246 -4.81 20.31 11.91
CA ASN A 246 -5.75 20.61 10.83
C ASN A 246 -7.15 20.04 11.12
N LEU A 247 -7.24 18.81 11.61
CA LEU A 247 -8.53 18.19 11.95
C LEU A 247 -9.21 18.86 13.15
N LEU A 248 -8.46 19.39 14.12
CA LEU A 248 -9.03 20.13 15.25
C LEU A 248 -9.50 21.53 14.83
N GLN A 249 -8.77 22.22 13.95
CA GLN A 249 -9.15 23.54 13.45
C GLN A 249 -10.45 23.53 12.64
N MET A 250 -10.82 22.40 12.02
CA MET A 250 -12.11 22.27 11.34
C MET A 250 -13.32 22.07 12.27
N HIS A 251 -13.09 21.93 13.58
CA HIS A 251 -14.13 21.63 14.57
C HIS A 251 -14.27 22.72 15.65
N ASN A 252 -13.48 23.79 15.56
CA ASN A 252 -13.67 25.05 16.29
C ASN A 252 -14.41 26.04 15.40
#